data_AF-A0A8S2EDU8-F1
#
_entry.id   AF-A0A8S2EDU8-F1
#
_cell.length_a   1.000
_cell.length_b   1.000
_cell.length_c   1.000
_cell.angle_alpha   90.00
_cell.angle_beta   90.00
_cell.angle_gamma   90.00
#
_symmetry.space_group_name_H-M   'P 1'
#
loop_
_entity.id
_entity.type
_entity.pdbx_description
1 polymer ?
#
loop_
_entity_poly.entity_id
_entity_poly.type
_entity_poly.pdbx_seq_one_letter_code
_entity_poly.pdbx_strand_id
1 'polypeptide(L)'
;MYFATGKIVIILLTIQLFTFYQYKYKNEAYRIKKKHFKQLPRAEQIFWTTLTKNDYKEFDKNERLKLILKHKQNIKNHLLNWSKILYDSFRHKLVTLKERDRTINIPKQYKYEEKKNYKPINNKRQITILEATTVFDQPKFCINEEQVIFHPACPFNNCIWKCSRESTTITQSDASIFHYSDINPERIQTFLEKRSINEIYILWIDEAHKDVHHLDEYKFNWTLSFRQDSEVSIATYGLIIKLEKNKNRQYLNDKTMIPYLSDKQSKFFLNRLHNYSSIPIDKELEFRILINYRFREKQALWFVSNCDPKKRLEYYDHLKKYFTIDARGLCIAESGTNEKEDSLTKQCGKSEQCEKDQMHLSMFYLAFESQSCTDYITEKFWRALHHGMIPIVMGPTKQQYLDLNIPSTAFIHVDDYSSPEQLANRLHAISQNYFEYRKYFLWQVQYAIFYETEDLEPLRMCELCIKLNLNTKHRYYENLNDWHNQEC
;
A
#
# COMPACT_ATOMS: atom_id res chain seq x y z
N MET A 1 12.35 7.76 -41.45
CA MET A 1 11.31 8.15 -42.43
C MET A 1 9.97 8.24 -41.71
N TYR A 2 9.43 9.45 -41.72
CA TYR A 2 8.30 9.95 -40.97
C TYR A 2 6.98 9.56 -41.62
N PHE A 3 6.12 8.82 -40.91
CA PHE A 3 4.68 8.91 -41.05
C PHE A 3 4.04 8.55 -39.71
N ALA A 4 3.86 9.55 -38.85
CA ALA A 4 2.97 9.44 -37.71
C ALA A 4 2.06 10.66 -37.69
N THR A 5 0.80 10.38 -37.98
CA THR A 5 -0.30 11.32 -38.19
C THR A 5 -0.55 12.20 -36.96
N GLY A 6 -1.10 13.40 -37.18
CA GLY A 6 -1.28 14.51 -36.21
C GLY A 6 -2.01 14.23 -34.88
N LYS A 7 -2.32 12.98 -34.54
CA LYS A 7 -2.83 12.57 -33.22
C LYS A 7 -1.73 12.46 -32.16
N ILE A 8 -0.50 12.10 -32.52
CA ILE A 8 0.64 12.05 -31.58
C ILE A 8 1.04 13.46 -31.13
N VAL A 9 0.94 14.42 -32.05
CA VAL A 9 1.14 15.84 -31.77
C VAL A 9 0.09 16.33 -30.76
N ILE A 10 -1.19 15.96 -30.88
CA ILE A 10 -2.25 16.34 -29.92
C ILE A 10 -2.00 15.81 -28.51
N ILE A 11 -1.44 14.61 -28.37
CA ILE A 11 -1.12 13.99 -27.06
C ILE A 11 0.08 14.67 -26.40
N LEU A 12 1.13 14.98 -27.17
CA LEU A 12 2.26 15.75 -26.68
C LEU A 12 1.86 17.20 -26.33
N LEU A 13 0.93 17.78 -27.09
CA LEU A 13 0.33 19.10 -26.84
C LEU A 13 -0.54 19.15 -25.57
N THR A 14 -1.25 18.07 -25.25
CA THR A 14 -2.07 17.99 -24.01
C THR A 14 -1.19 17.91 -22.77
N ILE A 15 -0.05 17.22 -22.87
CA ILE A 15 0.95 17.13 -21.80
C ILE A 15 1.64 18.50 -21.59
N GLN A 16 1.99 19.21 -22.67
CA GLN A 16 2.59 20.54 -22.56
C GLN A 16 1.62 21.61 -22.04
N LEU A 17 0.35 21.58 -22.45
CA LEU A 17 -0.71 22.43 -21.90
C LEU A 17 -0.92 22.19 -20.41
N PHE A 18 -0.86 20.93 -19.95
CA PHE A 18 -0.97 20.56 -18.55
C PHE A 18 0.19 21.12 -17.70
N THR A 19 1.44 21.00 -18.17
CA THR A 19 2.61 21.61 -17.50
C THR A 19 2.56 23.14 -17.46
N PHE A 20 2.07 23.80 -18.52
CA PHE A 20 1.93 25.26 -18.55
C PHE A 20 0.82 25.75 -17.59
N TYR A 21 -0.26 24.99 -17.45
CA TYR A 21 -1.36 25.31 -16.54
C TYR A 21 -0.96 25.14 -15.07
N GLN A 22 -0.23 24.07 -14.75
CA GLN A 22 0.37 23.80 -13.43
C GLN A 22 1.38 24.88 -13.01
N TYR A 23 2.21 25.36 -13.94
CA TYR A 23 3.23 26.38 -13.65
C TYR A 23 2.62 27.76 -13.33
N LYS A 24 1.48 28.11 -13.92
CA LYS A 24 0.90 29.46 -13.82
C LYS A 24 -0.11 29.66 -12.68
N TYR A 25 -0.77 28.60 -12.22
CA TYR A 25 -1.91 28.69 -11.30
C TYR A 25 -1.70 27.96 -9.96
N LYS A 26 -0.44 27.82 -9.56
CA LYS A 26 0.01 27.01 -8.40
C LYS A 26 -0.67 27.32 -7.05
N ASN A 27 -1.39 28.44 -6.89
CA ASN A 27 -1.90 28.90 -5.59
C ASN A 27 -3.42 29.21 -5.49
N GLU A 28 -4.27 28.85 -6.45
CA GLU A 28 -5.74 29.12 -6.34
C GLU A 28 -6.60 27.87 -6.54
N ALA A 29 -6.38 26.83 -5.72
CA ALA A 29 -7.11 25.56 -5.80
C ALA A 29 -8.52 25.56 -5.16
N TYR A 30 -9.07 26.71 -4.77
CA TYR A 30 -10.46 26.77 -4.28
C TYR A 30 -11.25 27.90 -4.93
N ARG A 31 -12.24 27.49 -5.75
CA ARG A 31 -13.23 28.29 -6.52
C ARG A 31 -12.71 28.96 -7.79
N ILE A 32 -12.64 28.17 -8.87
CA ILE A 32 -12.61 28.71 -10.25
C ILE A 32 -13.96 29.40 -10.54
N LYS A 33 -14.05 30.71 -10.30
CA LYS A 33 -15.22 31.53 -10.66
C LYS A 33 -15.29 31.72 -12.18
N LYS A 34 -16.51 31.90 -12.71
CA LYS A 34 -16.86 32.17 -14.12
C LYS A 34 -16.01 33.29 -14.80
N LYS A 35 -15.36 34.15 -14.01
CA LYS A 35 -14.41 35.20 -14.47
C LYS A 35 -13.11 34.63 -15.06
N HIS A 36 -12.61 33.50 -14.57
CA HIS A 36 -11.37 32.87 -15.07
C HIS A 36 -11.55 32.27 -16.48
N PHE A 37 -12.78 31.90 -16.85
CA PHE A 37 -13.13 31.47 -18.22
C PHE A 37 -12.97 32.59 -19.27
N LYS A 38 -13.02 33.87 -18.88
CA LYS A 38 -12.81 34.99 -19.81
C LYS A 38 -11.33 35.16 -20.22
N GLN A 39 -10.39 34.54 -19.50
CA GLN A 39 -8.96 34.65 -19.77
C GLN A 39 -8.41 33.47 -20.60
N LEU A 40 -9.18 32.38 -20.73
CA LEU A 40 -8.82 31.20 -21.54
C LEU A 40 -8.50 31.55 -23.01
N PRO A 41 -9.25 32.42 -23.72
CA PRO A 41 -8.96 32.74 -25.11
C PRO A 41 -7.58 33.39 -25.30
N ARG A 42 -7.11 34.17 -24.31
CA ARG A 42 -5.79 34.81 -24.34
C ARG A 42 -4.67 33.82 -24.03
N ALA A 43 -4.89 32.88 -23.11
CA ALA A 43 -3.95 31.79 -22.83
C ALA A 43 -3.83 30.83 -24.03
N GLU A 44 -4.95 30.54 -24.69
CA GLU A 44 -5.03 29.78 -25.93
C GLU A 44 -4.31 30.52 -27.08
N GLN A 45 -4.50 31.83 -27.22
CA GLN A 45 -3.81 32.64 -28.23
C GLN A 45 -2.29 32.72 -28.01
N ILE A 46 -1.83 32.85 -26.76
CA ILE A 46 -0.40 32.82 -26.38
C ILE A 46 0.20 31.43 -26.63
N PHE A 47 -0.54 30.36 -26.30
CA PHE A 47 -0.16 28.99 -26.58
C PHE A 47 0.05 28.74 -28.08
N TRP A 48 -0.90 29.13 -28.93
CA TRP A 48 -0.78 28.96 -30.39
C TRP A 48 0.35 29.82 -31.00
N THR A 49 0.60 31.02 -30.48
CA THR A 49 1.73 31.87 -30.93
C THR A 49 3.10 31.36 -30.47
N THR A 50 3.16 30.62 -29.36
CA THR A 50 4.40 30.02 -28.85
C THR A 50 4.72 28.70 -29.55
N LEU A 51 3.70 27.86 -29.78
CA LEU A 51 3.81 26.60 -30.53
C LEU A 51 4.26 26.80 -31.98
N THR A 52 3.81 27.89 -32.62
CA THR A 52 4.16 28.23 -34.00
C THR A 52 5.60 28.74 -34.17
N LYS A 53 6.28 29.16 -33.09
CA LYS A 53 7.67 29.63 -33.12
C LYS A 53 8.72 28.52 -32.94
N ASN A 54 8.43 27.49 -32.14
CA ASN A 54 9.45 26.52 -31.72
C ASN A 54 9.36 25.14 -32.40
N ASP A 55 8.18 24.66 -32.78
CA ASP A 55 8.02 23.25 -33.20
C ASP A 55 8.01 23.00 -34.72
N TYR A 56 8.03 24.05 -35.54
CA TYR A 56 7.89 23.90 -36.99
C TYR A 56 8.90 24.77 -37.76
N LYS A 57 10.20 24.52 -37.60
CA LYS A 57 11.20 25.13 -38.50
C LYS A 57 11.18 24.56 -39.93
N GLU A 58 10.49 23.45 -40.17
CA GLU A 58 10.56 22.70 -41.44
C GLU A 58 9.37 22.86 -42.41
N PHE A 59 8.30 23.59 -42.05
CA PHE A 59 7.14 23.80 -42.94
C PHE A 59 7.03 25.25 -43.41
N ASP A 60 6.66 25.48 -44.68
CA ASP A 60 6.31 26.80 -45.21
C ASP A 60 5.06 27.40 -44.50
N LYS A 61 5.00 28.72 -44.42
CA LYS A 61 3.94 29.51 -43.78
C LYS A 61 2.54 29.18 -44.32
N ASN A 62 2.39 28.86 -45.61
CA ASN A 62 1.07 28.59 -46.20
C ASN A 62 0.54 27.19 -45.86
N GLU A 63 1.43 26.18 -45.75
CA GLU A 63 1.04 24.84 -45.26
C GLU A 63 0.62 24.86 -43.80
N ARG A 64 1.32 25.64 -42.95
CA ARG A 64 0.94 25.85 -41.55
C ARG A 64 -0.48 26.40 -41.43
N LEU A 65 -0.82 27.39 -42.25
CA LEU A 65 -2.14 28.04 -42.22
C LEU A 65 -3.27 27.08 -42.62
N LYS A 66 -3.05 26.22 -43.63
CA LYS A 66 -4.02 25.21 -44.06
C LYS A 66 -4.30 24.16 -42.98
N LEU A 67 -3.26 23.69 -42.28
CA LEU A 67 -3.39 22.71 -41.21
C LEU A 67 -4.14 23.27 -39.99
N ILE A 68 -3.87 24.52 -39.62
CA ILE A 68 -4.56 25.21 -38.52
C ILE A 68 -6.05 25.38 -38.83
N LEU A 69 -6.38 25.81 -40.06
CA LEU A 69 -7.78 25.99 -40.47
C LEU A 69 -8.55 24.66 -40.49
N LYS A 70 -7.92 23.58 -40.98
CA LYS A 70 -8.49 22.22 -40.97
C LYS A 70 -8.77 21.72 -39.56
N HIS A 71 -7.86 21.93 -38.61
CA HIS A 71 -8.07 21.54 -37.21
C HIS A 71 -9.14 22.39 -36.52
N LYS A 72 -9.16 23.71 -36.77
CA LYS A 72 -10.19 24.61 -36.24
C LYS A 72 -11.59 24.23 -36.70
N GLN A 73 -11.74 23.79 -37.95
CA GLN A 73 -13.01 23.35 -38.53
C GLN A 73 -13.47 22.00 -37.96
N ASN A 74 -12.55 21.06 -37.75
CA ASN A 74 -12.85 19.78 -37.08
C ASN A 74 -13.24 19.95 -35.61
N ILE A 75 -12.68 20.93 -34.91
CA ILE A 75 -13.02 21.25 -33.52
C ILE A 75 -14.38 21.94 -33.42
N LYS A 76 -14.72 22.83 -34.36
CA LYS A 76 -16.02 23.52 -34.38
C LYS A 76 -17.21 22.56 -34.59
N ASN A 77 -17.00 21.46 -35.30
CA ASN A 77 -18.03 20.47 -35.62
C ASN A 77 -18.27 19.44 -34.50
N HIS A 78 -17.40 19.37 -33.49
CA HIS A 78 -17.58 18.51 -32.33
C HIS A 78 -17.62 19.39 -31.07
N LEU A 79 -18.81 19.60 -30.50
CA LEU A 79 -19.06 20.21 -29.19
C LEU A 79 -18.42 19.37 -28.07
N LEU A 80 -17.09 19.32 -28.01
CA LEU A 80 -16.31 18.64 -26.99
C LEU A 80 -16.08 19.62 -25.84
N ASN A 81 -16.79 19.40 -24.74
CA ASN A 81 -16.56 20.11 -23.49
C ASN A 81 -15.27 19.57 -22.85
N TRP A 82 -14.12 20.07 -23.29
CA TRP A 82 -12.80 19.61 -22.88
C TRP A 82 -12.57 19.65 -21.36
N SER A 83 -13.22 20.56 -20.63
CA SER A 83 -13.14 20.59 -19.16
C SER A 83 -13.87 19.42 -18.52
N LYS A 84 -15.02 19.00 -19.07
CA LYS A 84 -15.72 17.78 -18.66
C LYS A 84 -14.91 16.52 -19.00
N ILE A 85 -14.30 16.47 -20.19
CA ILE A 85 -13.46 15.34 -20.61
C ILE A 85 -12.20 15.23 -19.74
N LEU A 86 -11.56 16.36 -19.41
CA LEU A 86 -10.39 16.39 -18.52
C LEU A 86 -10.76 16.02 -17.08
N TYR A 87 -11.90 16.51 -16.58
CA TYR A 87 -12.42 16.15 -15.26
C TYR A 87 -12.82 14.69 -15.17
N ASP A 88 -13.57 14.17 -16.15
CA ASP A 88 -13.99 12.77 -16.19
C ASP A 88 -12.80 11.84 -16.39
N SER A 89 -11.78 12.25 -17.16
CA SER A 89 -10.50 11.55 -17.31
C SER A 89 -9.68 11.53 -16.01
N PHE A 90 -9.61 12.65 -15.29
CA PHE A 90 -8.93 12.74 -13.98
C PHE A 90 -9.67 11.93 -12.90
N ARG A 91 -11.00 12.01 -12.86
CA ARG A 91 -11.84 11.23 -11.96
C ARG A 91 -11.72 9.73 -12.26
N HIS A 92 -11.80 9.34 -13.54
CA HIS A 92 -11.59 7.95 -13.94
C HIS A 92 -10.16 7.48 -13.66
N LYS A 93 -9.13 8.34 -13.83
CA LYS A 93 -7.74 8.06 -13.44
C LYS A 93 -7.65 7.67 -11.96
N LEU A 94 -8.33 8.42 -11.08
CA LEU A 94 -8.39 8.08 -9.66
C LEU A 94 -9.19 6.79 -9.40
N VAL A 95 -10.27 6.53 -10.14
CA VAL A 95 -11.06 5.30 -10.02
C VAL A 95 -10.24 4.07 -10.45
N THR A 96 -9.59 4.10 -11.61
CA THR A 96 -8.74 3.00 -12.11
C THR A 96 -7.54 2.72 -11.20
N LEU A 97 -6.98 3.76 -10.56
CA LEU A 97 -5.92 3.59 -9.56
C LEU A 97 -6.43 2.97 -8.24
N LYS A 98 -7.70 3.22 -7.87
CA LYS A 98 -8.36 2.67 -6.68
C LYS A 98 -8.92 1.25 -6.88
N GLU A 99 -9.25 0.89 -8.11
CA GLU A 99 -9.97 -0.34 -8.45
C GLU A 99 -9.10 -1.61 -8.36
N ARG A 100 -7.76 -1.46 -8.36
CA ARG A 100 -6.73 -2.49 -8.33
C ARG A 100 -6.97 -3.66 -7.36
N ASP A 101 -7.59 -3.41 -6.20
CA ASP A 101 -7.48 -4.30 -5.04
C ASP A 101 -8.71 -5.18 -4.78
N ARG A 102 -9.82 -5.02 -5.53
CA ARG A 102 -11.08 -5.74 -5.25
C ARG A 102 -11.27 -7.07 -5.98
N THR A 103 -10.44 -7.40 -6.97
CA THR A 103 -10.71 -8.50 -7.91
C THR A 103 -10.01 -9.81 -7.57
N ILE A 104 -9.14 -9.84 -6.55
CA ILE A 104 -8.49 -11.06 -6.08
C ILE A 104 -9.07 -11.40 -4.71
N ASN A 105 -10.13 -12.21 -4.69
CA ASN A 105 -10.52 -12.89 -3.46
C ASN A 105 -9.33 -13.74 -2.99
N ILE A 106 -8.98 -13.68 -1.69
CA ILE A 106 -7.99 -14.58 -1.09
C ILE A 106 -8.35 -16.00 -1.55
N PRO A 107 -7.56 -16.62 -2.44
CA PRO A 107 -7.98 -17.88 -3.01
C PRO A 107 -8.08 -18.90 -1.88
N LYS A 108 -8.99 -19.87 -2.03
CA LYS A 108 -9.01 -21.14 -1.26
C LYS A 108 -7.65 -21.90 -1.31
N GLN A 109 -6.66 -21.35 -2.02
CA GLN A 109 -5.26 -21.74 -2.17
C GLN A 109 -4.33 -21.21 -1.08
N TYR A 110 -4.78 -20.38 -0.12
CA TYR A 110 -4.23 -20.51 1.25
C TYR A 110 -4.74 -21.84 1.83
N LYS A 111 -4.49 -22.93 1.09
CA LYS A 111 -4.31 -24.24 1.67
C LYS A 111 -3.20 -23.96 2.65
N TYR A 112 -3.49 -24.02 3.94
CA TYR A 112 -2.49 -24.36 4.94
C TYR A 112 -1.66 -25.49 4.33
N GLU A 113 -0.49 -25.15 3.77
CA GLU A 113 0.31 -26.05 2.93
C GLU A 113 0.97 -27.15 3.77
N GLU A 114 0.67 -27.20 5.06
CA GLU A 114 0.72 -28.40 5.89
C GLU A 114 -0.49 -29.32 5.70
N LYS A 115 -1.02 -29.43 4.48
CA LYS A 115 -1.87 -30.57 4.11
C LYS A 115 -1.02 -31.83 4.04
N LYS A 116 -0.81 -32.44 5.21
CA LYS A 116 -0.77 -33.88 5.46
C LYS A 116 -0.84 -34.11 6.97
N ASN A 117 -2.07 -34.31 7.48
CA ASN A 117 -2.43 -34.87 8.80
C ASN A 117 -2.66 -33.90 9.97
N TYR A 118 -3.48 -32.85 9.80
CA TYR A 118 -4.17 -32.28 10.95
C TYR A 118 -5.13 -33.32 11.54
N LYS A 119 -4.72 -33.99 12.63
CA LYS A 119 -5.59 -34.81 13.46
C LYS A 119 -6.03 -33.94 14.65
N PRO A 120 -7.26 -33.40 14.64
CA PRO A 120 -7.76 -32.60 15.74
C PRO A 120 -7.72 -33.40 17.04
N ILE A 121 -7.31 -32.73 18.12
CA ILE A 121 -7.24 -33.33 19.46
C ILE A 121 -8.65 -33.74 19.93
N ASN A 122 -9.68 -32.97 19.60
CA ASN A 122 -11.08 -33.32 19.87
C ASN A 122 -12.07 -32.55 18.97
N ASN A 123 -12.53 -33.19 17.89
CA ASN A 123 -13.45 -32.58 16.91
C ASN A 123 -14.84 -32.17 17.42
N LYS A 124 -15.21 -32.52 18.67
CA LYS A 124 -16.52 -32.19 19.24
C LYS A 124 -16.47 -31.09 20.29
N ARG A 125 -15.28 -30.67 20.73
CA ARG A 125 -15.11 -29.62 21.76
C ARG A 125 -15.18 -28.25 21.09
N GLN A 126 -16.01 -27.36 21.65
CA GLN A 126 -15.94 -25.94 21.34
C GLN A 126 -14.75 -25.31 22.06
N ILE A 127 -13.99 -24.47 21.35
CA ILE A 127 -12.84 -23.73 21.88
C ILE A 127 -13.27 -22.29 22.08
N THR A 128 -13.31 -21.83 23.32
CA THR A 128 -13.68 -20.46 23.67
C THR A 128 -12.44 -19.58 23.75
N ILE A 129 -12.41 -18.52 22.95
CA ILE A 129 -11.36 -17.49 22.94
C ILE A 129 -11.94 -16.22 23.54
N LEU A 130 -11.37 -15.74 24.63
CA LEU A 130 -11.80 -14.54 25.34
C LEU A 130 -10.95 -13.33 24.95
N GLU A 131 -11.60 -12.25 24.53
CA GLU A 131 -11.00 -10.91 24.46
C GLU A 131 -10.90 -10.34 25.88
N ALA A 132 -9.76 -10.55 26.54
CA ALA A 132 -9.57 -10.23 27.95
C ALA A 132 -9.30 -8.73 28.17
N THR A 133 -8.59 -8.09 27.25
CA THR A 133 -8.42 -6.63 27.18
C THR A 133 -8.96 -6.10 25.85
N THR A 134 -9.25 -4.81 25.81
CA THR A 134 -9.46 -4.08 24.56
C THR A 134 -8.16 -3.98 23.75
N VAL A 135 -8.25 -3.43 22.54
CA VAL A 135 -7.12 -3.09 21.67
C VAL A 135 -7.16 -1.58 21.42
N PHE A 136 -6.26 -0.83 22.05
CA PHE A 136 -6.23 0.64 22.04
C PHE A 136 -7.55 1.25 22.56
N ASP A 137 -7.93 0.84 23.76
CA ASP A 137 -9.13 1.27 24.50
C ASP A 137 -10.47 0.95 23.80
N GLN A 138 -10.43 0.21 22.70
CA GLN A 138 -11.61 -0.19 21.95
C GLN A 138 -11.70 -1.72 21.82
N PRO A 139 -12.89 -2.30 21.98
CA PRO A 139 -13.08 -3.72 21.70
C PRO A 139 -12.80 -4.00 20.24
N LYS A 140 -12.06 -5.06 19.94
CA LYS A 140 -11.62 -5.35 18.58
C LYS A 140 -12.67 -6.08 17.76
N PHE A 141 -13.23 -7.16 18.32
CA PHE A 141 -14.25 -8.00 17.65
C PHE A 141 -15.60 -7.96 18.36
N CYS A 142 -15.74 -7.10 19.37
CA CYS A 142 -16.93 -6.98 20.20
C CYS A 142 -17.80 -5.76 19.85
N ILE A 143 -17.57 -5.11 18.70
CA ILE A 143 -18.32 -3.90 18.33
C ILE A 143 -19.66 -4.26 17.68
N ASN A 144 -19.66 -5.19 16.70
CA ASN A 144 -20.84 -5.54 15.89
C ASN A 144 -21.00 -7.07 15.78
N GLU A 145 -22.24 -7.58 15.83
CA GLU A 145 -22.54 -9.02 15.73
C GLU A 145 -22.27 -9.63 14.34
N GLU A 146 -22.19 -8.80 13.29
CA GLU A 146 -21.99 -9.24 11.89
C GLU A 146 -20.51 -9.38 11.46
N GLN A 147 -19.54 -9.14 12.36
CA GLN A 147 -18.12 -9.16 12.00
C GLN A 147 -17.62 -10.59 11.72
N VAL A 148 -16.95 -10.79 10.59
CA VAL A 148 -16.29 -12.05 10.26
C VAL A 148 -15.00 -12.14 11.06
N ILE A 149 -14.99 -12.91 12.15
CA ILE A 149 -13.82 -13.07 13.02
C ILE A 149 -12.84 -14.09 12.46
N PHE A 150 -13.34 -15.22 11.95
CA PHE A 150 -12.51 -16.29 11.40
C PHE A 150 -12.74 -16.37 9.89
N HIS A 151 -11.66 -16.59 9.13
CA HIS A 151 -11.76 -16.69 7.68
C HIS A 151 -12.73 -17.83 7.28
N PRO A 152 -13.66 -17.63 6.32
CA PRO A 152 -14.69 -18.63 5.98
C PRO A 152 -14.14 -19.97 5.48
N ALA A 153 -12.91 -19.98 4.97
CA ALA A 153 -12.20 -21.19 4.54
C ALA A 153 -11.35 -21.83 5.65
N CYS A 154 -11.53 -21.43 6.92
CA CYS A 154 -10.77 -22.00 8.02
C CYS A 154 -11.02 -23.51 8.16
N PRO A 155 -9.98 -24.35 8.35
CA PRO A 155 -10.14 -25.79 8.54
C PRO A 155 -10.93 -26.17 9.80
N PHE A 156 -10.93 -25.31 10.81
CA PHE A 156 -11.65 -25.50 12.06
C PHE A 156 -12.71 -24.42 12.23
N ASN A 157 -13.92 -24.83 12.61
CA ASN A 157 -15.08 -23.97 12.81
C ASN A 157 -15.66 -24.07 14.25
N ASN A 158 -14.92 -24.70 15.16
CA ASN A 158 -15.30 -24.93 16.55
C ASN A 158 -14.77 -23.85 17.51
N CYS A 159 -14.04 -22.84 17.02
CA CYS A 159 -13.60 -21.71 17.82
C CYS A 159 -14.69 -20.65 17.93
N ILE A 160 -14.90 -20.14 19.14
CA ILE A 160 -15.94 -19.17 19.48
C ILE A 160 -15.26 -17.98 20.17
N TRP A 161 -15.46 -16.79 19.63
CA TRP A 161 -15.00 -15.55 20.26
C TRP A 161 -15.98 -15.09 21.34
N LYS A 162 -15.47 -14.69 22.50
CA LYS A 162 -16.25 -14.10 23.58
C LYS A 162 -15.65 -12.78 24.03
N CYS A 163 -16.53 -11.89 24.40
CA CYS A 163 -16.20 -10.55 24.88
C CYS A 163 -16.22 -10.53 26.40
N SER A 164 -15.22 -9.92 27.03
CA SER A 164 -15.18 -9.74 28.49
C SER A 164 -16.23 -8.73 29.03
N ARG A 165 -17.16 -8.24 28.19
CA ARG A 165 -18.17 -7.25 28.61
C ARG A 165 -19.09 -7.85 29.67
N GLU A 166 -19.00 -7.33 30.89
CA GLU A 166 -20.01 -7.37 31.96
C GLU A 166 -20.10 -8.56 32.93
N SER A 167 -19.16 -9.52 32.97
CA SER A 167 -19.31 -10.66 33.90
C SER A 167 -18.26 -10.71 35.02
N THR A 168 -18.72 -10.52 36.25
CA THR A 168 -18.04 -10.92 37.50
C THR A 168 -17.70 -12.42 37.55
N THR A 169 -18.25 -13.23 36.63
CA THR A 169 -17.76 -14.58 36.34
C THR A 169 -16.87 -14.56 35.10
N ILE A 170 -15.55 -14.56 35.34
CA ILE A 170 -14.55 -15.07 34.41
C ILE A 170 -14.97 -16.52 34.13
N THR A 171 -15.70 -16.74 33.04
CA THR A 171 -16.07 -18.07 32.60
C THR A 171 -14.81 -18.76 32.09
N GLN A 172 -14.66 -20.06 32.39
CA GLN A 172 -13.54 -20.86 31.89
C GLN A 172 -13.43 -20.69 30.37
N SER A 173 -12.37 -20.01 29.94
CA SER A 173 -12.00 -19.90 28.53
C SER A 173 -10.91 -20.93 28.22
N ASP A 174 -10.78 -21.31 26.95
CA ASP A 174 -9.67 -22.13 26.50
C ASP A 174 -8.43 -21.28 26.21
N ALA A 175 -8.66 -20.03 25.78
CA ALA A 175 -7.62 -19.04 25.60
C ALA A 175 -8.12 -17.61 25.90
N SER A 176 -7.26 -16.81 26.50
CA SER A 176 -7.50 -15.39 26.79
C SER A 176 -6.44 -14.52 26.11
N ILE A 177 -6.88 -13.51 25.36
CA ILE A 177 -6.02 -12.60 24.61
C ILE A 177 -5.91 -11.26 25.32
N PHE A 178 -4.68 -10.81 25.51
CA PHE A 178 -4.32 -9.56 26.18
C PHE A 178 -3.49 -8.72 25.23
N HIS A 179 -4.00 -7.56 24.84
CA HIS A 179 -3.29 -6.59 24.03
C HIS A 179 -2.34 -5.76 24.90
N TYR A 180 -1.07 -5.70 24.51
CA TYR A 180 0.00 -5.05 25.24
C TYR A 180 -0.38 -3.66 25.79
N SER A 181 -0.92 -2.79 24.92
CA SER A 181 -1.23 -1.39 25.29
C SER A 181 -2.33 -1.24 26.34
N ASP A 182 -3.14 -2.28 26.54
CA ASP A 182 -4.36 -2.23 27.36
C ASP A 182 -4.25 -3.19 28.57
N ILE A 183 -3.08 -3.78 28.79
CA ILE A 183 -2.80 -4.56 30.00
C ILE A 183 -2.74 -3.60 31.18
N ASN A 184 -3.63 -3.83 32.14
CA ASN A 184 -3.62 -3.17 33.44
C ASN A 184 -3.22 -4.19 34.52
N PRO A 185 -2.17 -3.92 35.33
CA PRO A 185 -1.66 -4.85 36.34
C PRO A 185 -2.72 -5.35 37.33
N GLU A 186 -3.59 -4.47 37.84
CA GLU A 186 -4.65 -4.86 38.79
C GLU A 186 -5.66 -5.78 38.10
N ARG A 187 -6.07 -5.43 36.88
CA ARG A 187 -7.04 -6.23 36.12
C ARG A 187 -6.47 -7.60 35.77
N ILE A 188 -5.27 -7.68 35.20
CA ILE A 188 -4.67 -8.97 34.82
C ILE A 188 -4.39 -9.87 36.03
N GLN A 189 -4.08 -9.29 37.19
CA GLN A 189 -3.95 -10.04 38.43
C GLN A 189 -5.25 -10.79 38.79
N THR A 190 -6.42 -10.17 38.61
CA THR A 190 -7.71 -10.85 38.83
C THR A 190 -7.96 -12.00 37.85
N PHE A 191 -7.41 -11.91 36.63
CA PHE A 191 -7.44 -13.00 35.66
C PHE A 191 -6.52 -14.14 36.11
N LEU A 192 -5.30 -13.82 36.55
CA LEU A 192 -4.32 -14.80 37.03
C LEU A 192 -4.82 -15.62 38.23
N GLU A 193 -5.49 -14.97 39.19
CA GLU A 193 -6.08 -15.65 40.35
C GLU A 193 -7.15 -16.69 39.97
N LYS A 194 -7.80 -16.49 38.82
CA LYS A 194 -8.87 -17.38 38.32
C LYS A 194 -8.43 -18.22 37.12
N ARG A 195 -7.16 -18.12 36.71
CA ARG A 195 -6.61 -18.80 35.53
C ARG A 195 -6.72 -20.31 35.69
N SER A 196 -7.37 -20.95 34.73
CA SER A 196 -7.38 -22.41 34.67
C SER A 196 -6.01 -22.92 34.22
N ILE A 197 -5.57 -24.07 34.75
CA ILE A 197 -4.30 -24.71 34.37
C ILE A 197 -4.20 -25.01 32.86
N ASN A 198 -5.34 -25.18 32.20
CA ASN A 198 -5.43 -25.50 30.77
C ASN A 198 -5.69 -24.26 29.90
N GLU A 199 -5.86 -23.08 30.48
CA GLU A 199 -6.14 -21.85 29.74
C GLU A 199 -4.85 -21.24 29.16
N ILE A 200 -4.88 -20.93 27.88
CA ILE A 200 -3.75 -20.36 27.14
C ILE A 200 -3.84 -18.83 27.21
N TYR A 201 -2.88 -18.19 27.86
CA TYR A 201 -2.76 -16.74 27.86
C TYR A 201 -1.95 -16.30 26.65
N ILE A 202 -2.51 -15.40 25.85
CA ILE A 202 -1.93 -14.95 24.58
C ILE A 202 -1.64 -13.45 24.69
N LEU A 203 -0.37 -13.08 24.54
CA LEU A 203 0.04 -11.68 24.45
C LEU A 203 -0.06 -11.21 23.00
N TRP A 204 -0.97 -10.27 22.74
CA TRP A 204 -1.05 -9.56 21.46
C TRP A 204 -0.15 -8.33 21.52
N ILE A 205 0.91 -8.33 20.72
CA ILE A 205 1.87 -7.22 20.63
C ILE A 205 2.36 -7.01 19.19
N ASP A 206 1.78 -6.05 18.48
CA ASP A 206 2.20 -5.76 17.10
C ASP A 206 3.28 -4.66 17.02
N GLU A 207 3.57 -3.96 18.10
CA GLU A 207 4.60 -2.91 18.12
C GLU A 207 5.96 -3.48 18.51
N ALA A 208 7.03 -3.07 17.81
CA ALA A 208 8.40 -3.43 18.18
C ALA A 208 9.00 -2.48 19.23
N HIS A 209 10.07 -2.92 19.89
CA HIS A 209 10.86 -2.13 20.84
C HIS A 209 10.03 -1.58 21.99
N LYS A 210 9.15 -2.42 22.53
CA LYS A 210 8.42 -2.16 23.76
C LYS A 210 9.18 -2.76 24.94
N ASP A 211 9.14 -2.06 26.07
CA ASP A 211 9.52 -2.67 27.34
C ASP A 211 8.41 -3.64 27.74
N VAL A 212 8.76 -4.93 27.74
CA VAL A 212 7.87 -6.05 28.07
C VAL A 212 8.42 -6.85 29.26
N HIS A 213 9.50 -6.43 29.91
CA HIS A 213 10.11 -7.18 31.02
C HIS A 213 9.12 -7.43 32.16
N HIS A 214 8.30 -6.43 32.47
CA HIS A 214 7.28 -6.54 33.51
C HIS A 214 6.19 -7.59 33.18
N LEU A 215 6.04 -8.02 31.93
CA LEU A 215 5.02 -8.98 31.52
C LEU A 215 5.41 -10.44 31.79
N ASP A 216 6.68 -10.72 32.06
CA ASP A 216 7.17 -12.06 32.39
C ASP A 216 6.45 -12.64 33.62
N GLU A 217 6.05 -11.77 34.56
CA GLU A 217 5.31 -12.17 35.76
C GLU A 217 3.94 -12.80 35.44
N TYR A 218 3.35 -12.45 34.30
CA TYR A 218 2.03 -12.91 33.87
C TYR A 218 2.04 -14.26 33.14
N LYS A 219 3.24 -14.82 32.86
CA LYS A 219 3.43 -16.16 32.28
C LYS A 219 2.54 -16.42 31.06
N PHE A 220 2.65 -15.54 30.06
CA PHE A 220 1.98 -15.73 28.78
C PHE A 220 2.45 -17.02 28.11
N ASN A 221 1.49 -17.79 27.61
CA ASN A 221 1.79 -19.03 26.91
C ASN A 221 2.27 -18.74 25.49
N TRP A 222 1.49 -17.94 24.77
CA TRP A 222 1.62 -17.71 23.34
C TRP A 222 1.73 -16.22 23.04
N THR A 223 2.26 -15.90 21.87
CA THR A 223 2.23 -14.54 21.33
C THR A 223 1.47 -14.47 20.01
N LEU A 224 0.83 -13.32 19.83
CA LEU A 224 0.20 -12.89 18.59
C LEU A 224 0.91 -11.59 18.18
N SER A 225 1.91 -11.70 17.30
CA SER A 225 2.81 -10.58 16.97
C SER A 225 3.26 -10.61 15.50
N PHE A 226 4.03 -9.61 15.09
CA PHE A 226 4.67 -9.55 13.76
C PHE A 226 5.81 -10.57 13.58
N ARG A 227 6.42 -11.05 14.69
CA ARG A 227 7.54 -11.98 14.63
C ARG A 227 7.11 -13.33 14.07
N GLN A 228 7.89 -13.86 13.14
CA GLN A 228 7.55 -15.11 12.45
C GLN A 228 7.61 -16.34 13.37
N ASP A 229 8.36 -16.25 14.46
CA ASP A 229 8.45 -17.32 15.47
C ASP A 229 7.37 -17.24 16.57
N SER A 230 6.45 -16.27 16.50
CA SER A 230 5.23 -16.27 17.33
C SER A 230 4.33 -17.45 17.01
N GLU A 231 3.47 -17.85 17.95
CA GLU A 231 2.44 -18.85 17.68
C GLU A 231 1.43 -18.40 16.61
N VAL A 232 1.15 -17.10 16.55
CA VAL A 232 0.27 -16.49 15.56
C VAL A 232 0.94 -15.23 14.99
N SER A 233 1.25 -15.25 13.69
CA SER A 233 2.01 -14.18 13.02
C SER A 233 1.64 -13.95 11.57
N ILE A 234 0.91 -14.88 10.94
CA ILE A 234 0.49 -14.77 9.56
C ILE A 234 -0.38 -13.53 9.39
N ALA A 235 -0.14 -12.80 8.29
CA ALA A 235 -0.99 -11.69 7.87
C ALA A 235 -1.07 -10.54 8.90
N THR A 236 -0.09 -10.39 9.81
CA THR A 236 -0.10 -9.32 10.82
C THR A 236 -0.23 -7.91 10.20
N TYR A 237 0.57 -7.62 9.17
CA TYR A 237 0.52 -6.32 8.46
C TYR A 237 0.26 -6.43 6.96
N GLY A 238 0.43 -7.62 6.41
CA GLY A 238 0.22 -7.91 5.01
C GLY A 238 0.68 -9.32 4.66
N LEU A 239 0.30 -9.75 3.47
CA LEU A 239 0.56 -11.10 2.99
C LEU A 239 0.88 -11.06 1.50
N ILE A 240 1.93 -11.76 1.08
CA ILE A 240 2.20 -12.03 -0.33
C ILE A 240 2.02 -13.52 -0.59
N ILE A 241 1.27 -13.86 -1.64
CA ILE A 241 1.06 -15.25 -2.05
C ILE A 241 1.54 -15.45 -3.47
N LYS A 242 2.12 -16.62 -3.74
CA LYS A 242 2.47 -17.04 -5.10
C LYS A 242 1.23 -17.63 -5.80
N LEU A 243 0.93 -17.16 -7.00
CA LEU A 243 -0.22 -17.59 -7.78
C LEU A 243 0.07 -18.93 -8.48
N GLU A 244 -0.86 -19.89 -8.38
CA GLU A 244 -0.79 -21.14 -9.15
C GLU A 244 -0.96 -20.82 -10.66
N LYS A 245 0.00 -21.25 -11.50
CA LYS A 245 0.14 -20.89 -12.93
C LYS A 245 -1.12 -21.09 -13.82
N ASN A 246 -2.08 -21.94 -13.43
CA ASN A 246 -3.18 -22.37 -14.28
C ASN A 246 -4.60 -22.00 -13.79
N LYS A 247 -4.80 -21.48 -12.58
CA LYS A 247 -6.15 -21.17 -12.06
C LYS A 247 -6.49 -19.69 -12.00
N ASN A 248 -5.49 -18.81 -11.87
CA ASN A 248 -5.74 -17.41 -11.53
C ASN A 248 -5.75 -16.45 -12.74
N ARG A 249 -5.43 -16.92 -13.96
CA ARG A 249 -5.63 -16.12 -15.19
C ARG A 249 -7.11 -15.86 -15.49
N GLN A 250 -8.03 -16.61 -14.88
CA GLN A 250 -9.46 -16.45 -15.09
C GLN A 250 -10.04 -15.27 -14.28
N TYR A 251 -9.43 -14.90 -13.15
CA TYR A 251 -9.88 -13.81 -12.28
C TYR A 251 -9.44 -12.42 -12.75
N LEU A 252 -8.33 -12.34 -13.48
CA LEU A 252 -7.90 -11.10 -14.15
C LEU A 252 -8.70 -10.80 -15.43
N ASN A 253 -9.54 -11.74 -15.89
CA ASN A 253 -10.34 -11.58 -17.11
C ASN A 253 -11.71 -10.93 -16.87
N ASP A 254 -11.98 -10.40 -15.67
CA ASP A 254 -13.27 -9.76 -15.41
C ASP A 254 -13.38 -8.49 -16.25
N LYS A 255 -14.26 -8.56 -17.25
CA LYS A 255 -14.42 -7.65 -18.40
C LYS A 255 -14.87 -6.22 -18.03
N THR A 256 -14.80 -5.83 -16.77
CA THR A 256 -15.38 -4.59 -16.25
C THR A 256 -14.39 -3.42 -16.18
N MET A 257 -13.08 -3.64 -16.27
CA MET A 257 -12.11 -2.55 -16.01
C MET A 257 -11.69 -1.67 -17.19
N ILE A 258 -11.91 -2.03 -18.47
CA ILE A 258 -11.25 -1.23 -19.54
C ILE A 258 -12.11 -0.99 -20.80
N PRO A 259 -12.92 0.08 -20.82
CA PRO A 259 -13.47 0.64 -22.05
C PRO A 259 -12.39 1.07 -23.07
N TYR A 260 -11.19 1.44 -22.60
CA TYR A 260 -10.07 1.95 -23.42
C TYR A 260 -9.19 0.91 -24.12
N LEU A 261 -9.17 -0.35 -23.69
CA LEU A 261 -8.51 -1.43 -24.44
C LEU A 261 -9.28 -1.76 -25.72
N SER A 262 -10.51 -1.28 -25.88
CA SER A 262 -11.25 -1.43 -27.13
C SER A 262 -10.64 -0.60 -28.27
N ASP A 263 -9.95 0.50 -27.97
CA ASP A 263 -9.39 1.39 -28.99
C ASP A 263 -8.20 0.77 -29.73
N LYS A 264 -8.22 0.89 -31.06
CA LYS A 264 -7.26 0.29 -31.98
C LYS A 264 -5.84 0.82 -31.75
N GLN A 265 -5.68 2.06 -31.28
CA GLN A 265 -4.37 2.68 -31.06
C GLN A 265 -3.72 2.22 -29.76
N SER A 266 -4.50 2.13 -28.67
CA SER A 266 -4.04 1.55 -27.39
C SER A 266 -3.56 0.10 -27.58
N LYS A 267 -4.33 -0.72 -28.31
CA LYS A 267 -3.94 -2.10 -28.68
C LYS A 267 -2.65 -2.14 -29.50
N PHE A 268 -2.50 -1.27 -30.48
CA PHE A 268 -1.30 -1.20 -31.31
C PHE A 268 -0.05 -0.81 -30.50
N PHE A 269 -0.17 0.20 -29.63
CA PHE A 269 0.92 0.64 -28.78
C PHE A 269 1.34 -0.44 -27.77
N LEU A 270 0.38 -1.09 -27.10
CA LEU A 270 0.65 -2.18 -26.16
C LEU A 270 1.27 -3.40 -26.86
N ASN A 271 0.81 -3.76 -28.06
CA ASN A 271 1.43 -4.84 -28.85
C ASN A 271 2.90 -4.51 -29.18
N ARG A 272 3.22 -3.27 -29.51
CA ARG A 272 4.59 -2.85 -29.84
C ARG A 272 5.50 -2.84 -28.60
N LEU A 273 5.00 -2.39 -27.45
CA LEU A 273 5.71 -2.47 -26.17
C LEU A 273 5.96 -3.93 -25.75
N HIS A 274 4.94 -4.78 -25.86
CA HIS A 274 5.05 -6.20 -25.54
C HIS A 274 6.09 -6.90 -26.42
N ASN A 275 6.20 -6.53 -27.70
CA ASN A 275 7.21 -7.08 -28.60
C ASN A 275 8.64 -6.57 -28.35
N TYR A 276 8.81 -5.46 -27.62
CA TYR A 276 10.12 -4.93 -27.20
C TYR A 276 10.56 -5.46 -25.82
N SER A 277 9.61 -5.88 -24.99
CA SER A 277 9.91 -6.48 -23.69
C SER A 277 10.28 -7.95 -23.86
N SER A 278 11.46 -8.35 -23.36
CA SER A 278 11.89 -9.74 -23.28
C SER A 278 11.07 -10.58 -22.30
N ILE A 279 10.23 -9.96 -21.46
CA ILE A 279 9.39 -10.62 -20.45
C ILE A 279 7.91 -10.43 -20.85
N PRO A 280 7.20 -11.49 -21.27
CA PRO A 280 5.79 -11.43 -21.61
C PRO A 280 4.96 -11.24 -20.34
N ILE A 281 4.18 -10.16 -20.27
CA ILE A 281 3.18 -9.95 -19.22
C ILE A 281 1.83 -9.65 -19.86
N ASP A 282 0.75 -9.86 -19.12
CA ASP A 282 -0.59 -9.54 -19.62
C ASP A 282 -0.71 -8.04 -19.94
N LYS A 283 -1.44 -7.72 -21.01
CA LYS A 283 -1.59 -6.36 -21.55
C LYS A 283 -2.24 -5.42 -20.56
N GLU A 284 -3.07 -5.94 -19.66
CA GLU A 284 -3.69 -5.17 -18.59
C GLU A 284 -2.66 -4.72 -17.54
N LEU A 285 -1.81 -5.65 -17.07
CA LEU A 285 -0.73 -5.32 -16.14
C LEU A 285 0.25 -4.32 -16.79
N GLU A 286 0.64 -4.54 -18.04
CA GLU A 286 1.50 -3.61 -18.80
C GLU A 286 0.88 -2.21 -18.89
N PHE A 287 -0.41 -2.13 -19.23
CA PHE A 287 -1.14 -0.87 -19.29
C PHE A 287 -1.15 -0.18 -17.94
N ARG A 288 -1.44 -0.89 -16.85
CA ARG A 288 -1.45 -0.33 -15.49
C ARG A 288 -0.09 0.24 -15.09
N ILE A 289 1.00 -0.50 -15.34
CA ILE A 289 2.36 -0.04 -15.05
C ILE A 289 2.67 1.24 -15.83
N LEU A 290 2.31 1.27 -17.12
CA LEU A 290 2.51 2.44 -17.98
C LEU A 290 1.71 3.67 -17.52
N ILE A 291 0.44 3.48 -17.13
CA ILE A 291 -0.39 4.55 -16.60
C ILE A 291 0.24 5.09 -15.32
N ASN A 292 0.65 4.24 -14.38
CA ASN A 292 1.32 4.67 -13.16
C ASN A 292 2.60 5.46 -13.47
N TYR A 293 3.45 4.95 -14.37
CA TYR A 293 4.69 5.62 -14.77
C TYR A 293 4.44 7.00 -15.38
N ARG A 294 3.46 7.13 -16.27
CA ARG A 294 3.19 8.39 -16.97
C ARG A 294 2.54 9.46 -16.11
N PHE A 295 1.75 9.04 -15.13
CA PHE A 295 0.78 9.93 -14.50
C PHE A 295 1.01 10.16 -13.01
N ARG A 296 2.02 9.52 -12.43
CA ARG A 296 2.53 9.86 -11.11
C ARG A 296 3.43 11.08 -11.21
N GLU A 297 2.97 12.15 -10.61
CA GLU A 297 3.60 13.48 -10.67
C GLU A 297 4.66 13.64 -9.58
N LYS A 298 4.59 12.83 -8.51
CA LYS A 298 5.50 12.90 -7.38
C LYS A 298 6.56 11.80 -7.46
N GLN A 299 7.81 12.20 -7.22
CA GLN A 299 8.94 11.28 -7.16
C GLN A 299 8.79 10.31 -5.98
N ALA A 300 8.90 10.81 -4.75
CA ALA A 300 8.71 10.02 -3.54
C ALA A 300 7.73 10.67 -2.56
N LEU A 301 7.14 9.85 -1.70
CA LEU A 301 6.24 10.24 -0.62
C LEU A 301 6.70 9.60 0.69
N TRP A 302 6.53 10.32 1.80
CA TRP A 302 6.77 9.79 3.13
C TRP A 302 5.73 10.29 4.13
N PHE A 303 5.04 9.38 4.81
CA PHE A 303 4.18 9.72 5.95
C PHE A 303 4.90 9.35 7.24
N VAL A 304 5.10 10.33 8.13
CA VAL A 304 5.84 10.13 9.38
C VAL A 304 5.28 11.01 10.50
N SER A 305 4.87 10.37 11.59
CA SER A 305 4.31 11.05 12.76
C SER A 305 4.95 10.65 14.09
N ASN A 306 5.72 9.57 14.13
CA ASN A 306 6.53 9.20 15.30
C ASN A 306 7.96 9.73 15.08
N CYS A 307 8.39 10.67 15.92
CA CYS A 307 9.64 11.40 15.71
C CYS A 307 10.78 10.90 16.62
N ASP A 308 10.53 9.89 17.44
CA ASP A 308 11.51 9.32 18.36
C ASP A 308 12.61 8.53 17.61
N PRO A 309 12.28 7.71 16.58
CA PRO A 309 13.29 7.04 15.77
C PRO A 309 14.17 8.00 14.97
N LYS A 310 15.38 8.29 15.46
CA LYS A 310 16.29 9.27 14.84
C LYS A 310 16.92 8.77 13.55
N LYS A 311 17.32 7.49 13.48
CA LYS A 311 18.00 6.89 12.31
C LYS A 311 17.28 7.15 10.98
N ARG A 312 15.95 6.96 10.94
CA ARG A 312 15.15 7.19 9.72
C ARG A 312 15.01 8.66 9.35
N LEU A 313 14.94 9.55 10.34
CA LEU A 313 14.87 11.00 10.15
C LEU A 313 16.21 11.51 9.59
N GLU A 314 17.32 11.06 10.17
CA GLU A 314 18.67 11.36 9.68
C GLU A 314 18.88 10.87 8.25
N TYR A 315 18.48 9.64 7.93
CA TYR A 315 18.61 9.11 6.58
C TYR A 315 17.77 9.91 5.57
N TYR A 316 16.53 10.26 5.93
CA TYR A 316 15.69 11.16 5.14
C TYR A 316 16.36 12.51 4.91
N ASP A 317 16.94 13.12 5.95
CA ASP A 317 17.60 14.43 5.86
C ASP A 317 18.80 14.43 4.90
N HIS A 318 19.47 13.29 4.74
CA HIS A 318 20.52 13.13 3.74
C HIS A 318 19.94 12.87 2.35
N LEU A 319 18.97 11.97 2.22
CA LEU A 319 18.38 11.60 0.92
C LEU A 319 17.66 12.77 0.25
N LYS A 320 16.92 13.58 1.02
CA LYS A 320 16.14 14.72 0.51
C LYS A 320 16.98 15.80 -0.18
N LYS A 321 18.30 15.82 0.07
CA LYS A 321 19.25 16.73 -0.60
C LYS A 321 19.43 16.39 -2.09
N TYR A 322 19.22 15.12 -2.47
CA TYR A 322 19.53 14.61 -3.80
C TYR A 322 18.27 14.11 -4.55
N PHE A 323 17.19 13.82 -3.84
CA PHE A 323 15.94 13.31 -4.42
C PHE A 323 14.72 14.02 -3.82
N THR A 324 13.74 14.38 -4.65
CA THR A 324 12.56 15.11 -4.16
C THR A 324 11.62 14.15 -3.43
N ILE A 325 11.37 14.44 -2.15
CA ILE A 325 10.48 13.66 -1.29
C ILE A 325 9.39 14.57 -0.74
N ASP A 326 8.13 14.22 -1.00
CA ASP A 326 6.98 14.85 -0.36
C ASP A 326 6.77 14.20 1.01
N ALA A 327 7.34 14.81 2.07
CA ALA A 327 7.18 14.32 3.43
C ALA A 327 6.01 15.00 4.13
N ARG A 328 5.22 14.22 4.88
CA ARG A 328 3.96 14.62 5.51
C ARG A 328 3.84 14.00 6.90
N GLY A 329 3.16 14.69 7.81
CA GLY A 329 2.93 14.24 9.19
C GLY A 329 3.63 15.09 10.25
N LEU A 330 3.49 14.70 11.52
CA LEU A 330 3.86 15.53 12.68
C LEU A 330 5.35 15.92 12.68
N CYS A 331 6.24 15.01 12.32
CA CYS A 331 7.69 15.27 12.36
C CYS A 331 8.15 16.33 11.35
N ILE A 332 7.35 16.57 10.30
CA ILE A 332 7.64 17.59 9.29
C ILE A 332 7.14 18.96 9.75
N ALA A 333 6.00 19.01 10.44
CA ALA A 333 5.44 20.26 10.97
C ALA A 333 6.31 20.89 12.07
N GLU A 334 7.04 20.07 12.83
CA GLU A 334 7.90 20.51 13.93
C GLU A 334 9.28 21.03 13.48
N SER A 335 9.67 20.80 12.21
CA SER A 335 11.00 21.13 11.67
C SER A 335 11.20 22.62 11.29
N GLY A 336 10.29 23.52 11.66
CA GLY A 336 10.58 24.96 11.75
C GLY A 336 10.79 25.74 10.45
N THR A 337 10.37 25.25 9.28
CA THR A 337 10.30 26.12 8.09
C THR A 337 9.23 27.19 8.31
N ASN A 338 9.55 28.47 8.04
CA ASN A 338 8.69 29.65 8.19
C ASN A 338 7.46 29.69 7.25
N GLU A 339 6.80 28.55 7.05
CA GLU A 339 5.55 28.38 6.32
C GLU A 339 4.52 27.75 7.28
N LYS A 340 4.21 28.45 8.38
CA LYS A 340 3.18 28.03 9.35
C LYS A 340 1.81 27.83 8.70
N GLU A 341 1.56 28.48 7.56
CA GLU A 341 0.33 28.31 6.76
C GLU A 341 0.28 26.97 6.00
N ASP A 342 1.42 26.34 5.70
CA ASP A 342 1.51 25.08 4.93
C ASP A 342 1.66 23.82 5.84
N SER A 343 1.67 24.02 7.17
CA SER A 343 1.86 22.95 8.16
C SER A 343 0.53 22.25 8.52
N LEU A 344 -0.60 22.95 8.41
CA LEU A 344 -1.96 22.39 8.53
C LEU A 344 -2.41 21.67 7.24
N THR A 345 -1.87 22.06 6.07
CA THR A 345 -2.19 21.49 4.73
C THR A 345 -1.41 20.21 4.39
N LYS A 346 -0.35 19.90 5.17
CA LYS A 346 0.50 18.71 4.97
C LYS A 346 0.16 17.53 5.87
N GLN A 347 -0.82 17.66 6.77
CA GLN A 347 -1.37 16.51 7.50
C GLN A 347 -2.50 15.89 6.68
N CYS A 348 -2.32 14.64 6.27
CA CYS A 348 -3.44 13.78 5.91
C CYS A 348 -3.77 12.97 7.16
N GLY A 349 -5.03 12.91 7.59
CA GLY A 349 -5.42 11.95 8.61
C GLY A 349 -5.18 10.52 8.12
N LYS A 350 -4.88 9.62 9.05
CA LYS A 350 -4.66 8.20 8.71
C LYS A 350 -5.90 7.64 8.02
N SER A 351 -5.70 6.91 6.93
CA SER A 351 -6.76 6.27 6.14
C SER A 351 -7.74 7.24 5.47
N GLU A 352 -7.48 8.53 5.49
CA GLU A 352 -8.30 9.52 4.79
C GLU A 352 -8.07 9.49 3.27
N GLN A 353 -9.02 10.06 2.53
CA GLN A 353 -8.91 10.20 1.07
C GLN A 353 -7.65 10.95 0.64
N CYS A 354 -7.20 11.92 1.46
CA CYS A 354 -5.94 12.64 1.27
C CYS A 354 -4.75 11.70 1.13
N GLU A 355 -4.59 10.77 2.08
CA GLU A 355 -3.47 9.82 2.11
C GLU A 355 -3.48 8.94 0.85
N LYS A 356 -4.63 8.35 0.53
CA LYS A 356 -4.82 7.51 -0.67
C LYS A 356 -4.46 8.30 -1.94
N ASP A 357 -4.92 9.55 -2.05
CA ASP A 357 -4.63 10.40 -3.21
C ASP A 357 -3.14 10.70 -3.34
N GLN A 358 -2.44 11.00 -2.24
CA GLN A 358 -0.99 11.24 -2.28
C GLN A 358 -0.23 10.00 -2.73
N MET A 359 -0.61 8.82 -2.23
CA MET A 359 0.02 7.55 -2.60
C MET A 359 -0.18 7.25 -4.09
N HIS A 360 -1.40 7.43 -4.61
CA HIS A 360 -1.69 7.21 -6.02
C HIS A 360 -0.92 8.13 -6.98
N LEU A 361 -0.52 9.32 -6.52
CA LEU A 361 0.26 10.30 -7.28
C LEU A 361 1.78 10.07 -7.24
N SER A 362 2.26 9.12 -6.44
CA SER A 362 3.68 9.01 -6.09
C SER A 362 4.31 7.72 -6.63
N MET A 363 5.53 7.81 -7.18
CA MET A 363 6.24 6.63 -7.73
C MET A 363 6.84 5.77 -6.62
N PHE A 364 7.56 6.39 -5.69
CA PHE A 364 8.24 5.74 -4.58
C PHE A 364 7.60 6.08 -3.24
N TYR A 365 7.66 5.14 -2.30
CA TYR A 365 7.24 5.37 -0.91
C TYR A 365 8.40 5.07 0.04
N LEU A 366 8.70 5.98 0.97
CA LEU A 366 9.66 5.70 2.05
C LEU A 366 8.96 4.82 3.10
N ALA A 367 9.14 3.50 2.97
CA ALA A 367 8.68 2.51 3.93
C ALA A 367 9.73 2.31 5.03
N PHE A 368 10.04 3.39 5.76
CA PHE A 368 11.05 3.38 6.81
C PHE A 368 10.43 3.01 8.15
N GLU A 369 10.85 1.88 8.70
CA GLU A 369 10.40 1.41 9.99
C GLU A 369 10.95 2.25 11.12
N SER A 370 10.19 2.28 12.23
CA SER A 370 10.63 2.96 13.45
C SER A 370 11.84 2.27 14.06
N GLN A 371 11.97 0.97 13.89
CA GLN A 371 13.06 0.18 14.45
C GLN A 371 13.56 -0.82 13.42
N SER A 372 14.85 -1.14 13.48
CA SER A 372 15.46 -2.19 12.66
C SER A 372 15.45 -3.50 13.45
N CYS A 373 14.25 -4.05 13.66
CA CYS A 373 14.03 -5.28 14.41
C CYS A 373 13.81 -6.47 13.46
N THR A 374 14.08 -7.67 13.94
CA THR A 374 13.78 -8.89 13.18
C THR A 374 12.30 -9.04 12.88
N ASP A 375 11.98 -9.38 11.62
CA ASP A 375 10.63 -9.57 11.07
C ASP A 375 9.68 -8.35 11.08
N TYR A 376 10.13 -7.18 11.56
CA TYR A 376 9.29 -5.99 11.72
C TYR A 376 9.03 -5.26 10.38
N ILE A 377 8.26 -5.89 9.50
CA ILE A 377 7.81 -5.36 8.20
C ILE A 377 6.34 -4.98 8.31
N THR A 378 6.07 -3.68 8.41
CA THR A 378 4.76 -3.17 8.85
C THR A 378 3.86 -2.68 7.71
N GLU A 379 2.75 -2.03 8.06
CA GLU A 379 1.80 -1.43 7.13
C GLU A 379 2.50 -0.50 6.11
N LYS A 380 3.62 0.13 6.47
CA LYS A 380 4.35 1.06 5.60
C LYS A 380 4.80 0.38 4.31
N PHE A 381 5.31 -0.85 4.41
CA PHE A 381 5.77 -1.63 3.28
C PHE A 381 4.58 -2.14 2.44
N TRP A 382 3.62 -2.79 3.10
CA TRP A 382 2.49 -3.44 2.45
C TRP A 382 1.57 -2.45 1.75
N ARG A 383 1.30 -1.31 2.40
CA ARG A 383 0.50 -0.22 1.83
C ARG A 383 1.15 0.38 0.58
N ALA A 384 2.48 0.50 0.54
CA ALA A 384 3.18 0.97 -0.66
C ALA A 384 2.97 0.01 -1.84
N LEU A 385 3.12 -1.29 -1.63
CA LEU A 385 2.84 -2.29 -2.65
C LEU A 385 1.38 -2.26 -3.09
N HIS A 386 0.45 -2.16 -2.14
CA HIS A 386 -1.00 -2.07 -2.37
C HIS A 386 -1.35 -0.92 -3.31
N HIS A 387 -0.93 0.31 -3.00
CA HIS A 387 -1.16 1.47 -3.88
C HIS A 387 -0.27 1.49 -5.13
N GLY A 388 0.49 0.42 -5.38
CA GLY A 388 1.31 0.22 -6.58
C GLY A 388 2.53 1.09 -6.67
N MET A 389 3.05 1.53 -5.54
CA MET A 389 4.30 2.27 -5.40
C MET A 389 5.48 1.31 -5.30
N ILE A 390 6.68 1.82 -5.54
CA ILE A 390 7.93 1.09 -5.27
C ILE A 390 8.36 1.47 -3.83
N PRO A 391 8.33 0.56 -2.86
CA PRO A 391 8.81 0.82 -1.51
C PRO A 391 10.33 0.98 -1.49
N ILE A 392 10.80 2.03 -0.84
CA ILE A 392 12.19 2.22 -0.42
C ILE A 392 12.21 1.87 1.07
N VAL A 393 12.86 0.77 1.42
CA VAL A 393 12.77 0.17 2.76
C VAL A 393 14.02 0.43 3.59
N MET A 394 13.79 0.70 4.87
CA MET A 394 14.80 0.76 5.94
C MET A 394 14.16 0.12 7.17
N GLY A 395 14.83 -0.85 7.78
CA GLY A 395 14.25 -1.63 8.88
C GLY A 395 14.95 -2.99 8.97
N PRO A 396 14.21 -4.11 8.89
CA PRO A 396 14.77 -5.46 8.79
C PRO A 396 15.77 -5.59 7.62
N THR A 397 16.65 -6.57 7.70
CA THR A 397 17.60 -6.86 6.62
C THR A 397 16.89 -7.27 5.34
N LYS A 398 17.52 -7.03 4.19
CA LYS A 398 17.01 -7.47 2.88
C LYS A 398 16.66 -8.97 2.85
N GLN A 399 17.45 -9.81 3.53
CA GLN A 399 17.21 -11.26 3.58
C GLN A 399 15.86 -11.59 4.24
N GLN A 400 15.48 -10.88 5.30
CA GLN A 400 14.21 -11.11 5.99
C GLN A 400 12.99 -10.81 5.11
N TYR A 401 13.06 -9.82 4.22
CA TYR A 401 12.03 -9.63 3.20
C TYR A 401 11.97 -10.84 2.25
N LEU A 402 13.11 -11.37 1.80
CA LEU A 402 13.18 -12.51 0.89
C LEU A 402 12.66 -13.80 1.55
N ASP A 403 12.91 -13.99 2.84
CA ASP A 403 12.45 -15.15 3.61
C ASP A 403 10.91 -15.20 3.71
N LEU A 404 10.24 -14.04 3.65
CA LEU A 404 8.79 -13.91 3.49
C LEU A 404 8.29 -14.13 2.05
N ASN A 405 9.14 -14.65 1.16
CA ASN A 405 8.88 -14.80 -0.27
C ASN A 405 8.56 -13.49 -1.02
N ILE A 406 8.95 -12.34 -0.45
CA ILE A 406 8.81 -11.06 -1.13
C ILE A 406 9.86 -11.01 -2.26
N PRO A 407 9.46 -10.83 -3.53
CA PRO A 407 10.42 -10.76 -4.62
C PRO A 407 11.37 -9.59 -4.45
N SER A 408 12.66 -9.79 -4.69
CA SER A 408 13.69 -8.73 -4.61
C SER A 408 13.44 -7.55 -5.57
N THR A 409 12.62 -7.75 -6.60
CA THR A 409 12.17 -6.69 -7.51
C THR A 409 10.97 -5.92 -6.98
N ALA A 410 10.36 -6.29 -5.86
CA ALA A 410 9.21 -5.57 -5.31
C ALA A 410 9.61 -4.31 -4.54
N PHE A 411 10.87 -4.15 -4.15
CA PHE A 411 11.34 -3.06 -3.29
C PHE A 411 12.80 -2.66 -3.54
N ILE A 412 13.21 -1.56 -2.92
CA ILE A 412 14.58 -1.04 -2.93
C ILE A 412 15.05 -0.95 -1.48
N HIS A 413 16.09 -1.69 -1.12
CA HIS A 413 16.67 -1.63 0.23
C HIS A 413 17.70 -0.50 0.31
N VAL A 414 17.67 0.32 1.36
CA VAL A 414 18.65 1.42 1.52
C VAL A 414 20.09 0.90 1.62
N ASP A 415 20.30 -0.22 2.31
CA ASP A 415 21.63 -0.83 2.49
C ASP A 415 22.21 -1.48 1.21
N ASP A 416 21.47 -1.51 0.09
CA ASP A 416 22.03 -1.90 -1.21
C ASP A 416 22.96 -0.81 -1.80
N TYR A 417 23.03 0.36 -1.16
CA TYR A 417 23.76 1.53 -1.65
C TYR A 417 24.75 2.03 -0.59
N SER A 418 25.92 2.46 -1.03
CA SER A 418 26.97 2.98 -0.16
C SER A 418 26.65 4.37 0.42
N SER A 419 25.69 5.10 -0.18
CA SER A 419 25.26 6.41 0.30
C SER A 419 23.84 6.78 -0.17
N PRO A 420 23.16 7.71 0.53
CA PRO A 420 21.89 8.28 0.07
C PRO A 420 21.95 8.94 -1.31
N GLU A 421 23.09 9.51 -1.68
CA GLU A 421 23.31 10.08 -3.02
C GLU A 421 23.32 9.00 -4.11
N GLN A 422 23.99 7.87 -3.84
CA GLN A 422 24.00 6.75 -4.78
C GLN A 422 22.59 6.16 -4.95
N LEU A 423 21.83 6.05 -3.85
CA LEU A 423 20.42 5.68 -3.90
C LEU A 423 19.63 6.69 -4.74
N ALA A 424 19.77 8.00 -4.49
CA ALA A 424 19.08 9.04 -5.26
C ALA A 424 19.35 8.95 -6.77
N ASN A 425 20.60 8.72 -7.18
CA ASN A 425 20.98 8.53 -8.57
C ASN A 425 20.25 7.33 -9.19
N ARG A 426 20.14 6.22 -8.46
CA ARG A 426 19.39 5.05 -8.92
C ARG A 426 17.89 5.35 -9.01
N LEU A 427 17.31 6.07 -8.05
CA LEU A 427 15.90 6.47 -8.08
C LEU A 427 15.58 7.38 -9.28
N HIS A 428 16.46 8.35 -9.59
CA HIS A 428 16.33 9.19 -10.80
C HIS A 428 16.34 8.33 -12.06
N ALA A 429 17.31 7.42 -12.20
CA ALA A 429 17.41 6.52 -13.36
C ALA A 429 16.14 5.66 -13.55
N ILE A 430 15.55 5.16 -12.45
CA ILE A 430 14.29 4.40 -12.48
C ILE A 430 13.14 5.31 -12.91
N SER A 431 13.02 6.51 -12.33
CA SER A 431 11.90 7.44 -12.61
C SER A 431 11.89 7.99 -14.05
N GLN A 432 13.05 8.02 -14.71
CA GLN A 432 13.22 8.56 -16.06
C GLN A 432 13.18 7.48 -17.16
N ASN A 433 13.21 6.20 -16.78
CA ASN A 433 13.21 5.09 -17.72
C ASN A 433 12.09 4.10 -17.40
N TYR A 434 11.09 4.07 -18.29
CA TYR A 434 9.94 3.16 -18.19
C TYR A 434 10.35 1.70 -18.01
N PHE A 435 11.38 1.22 -18.72
CA PHE A 435 11.80 -0.18 -18.65
C PHE A 435 12.49 -0.50 -17.32
N GLU A 436 13.19 0.45 -16.71
CA GLU A 436 13.72 0.28 -15.36
C GLU A 436 12.60 0.30 -14.31
N TYR A 437 11.68 1.27 -14.39
CA TYR A 437 10.49 1.34 -13.53
C TYR A 437 9.65 0.06 -13.60
N ARG A 438 9.39 -0.42 -14.82
CA ARG A 438 8.58 -1.60 -15.09
C ARG A 438 9.10 -2.85 -14.39
N LYS A 439 10.42 -3.03 -14.26
CA LYS A 439 11.01 -4.20 -13.59
C LYS A 439 10.48 -4.38 -12.17
N TYR A 440 10.12 -3.30 -11.48
CA TYR A 440 9.64 -3.33 -10.11
C TYR A 440 8.19 -3.81 -9.93
N PHE A 441 7.49 -4.10 -11.03
CA PHE A 441 6.10 -4.57 -11.01
C PHE A 441 5.91 -5.93 -11.66
N LEU A 442 6.98 -6.52 -12.20
CA LEU A 442 6.90 -7.81 -12.90
C LEU A 442 6.56 -8.98 -11.98
N TRP A 443 6.84 -8.85 -10.68
CA TRP A 443 6.44 -9.83 -9.68
C TRP A 443 4.92 -10.05 -9.65
N GLN A 444 4.10 -9.07 -10.04
CA GLN A 444 2.63 -9.17 -10.06
C GLN A 444 2.10 -10.23 -11.05
N VAL A 445 2.96 -10.74 -11.92
CA VAL A 445 2.62 -11.89 -12.79
C VAL A 445 2.51 -13.19 -11.98
N GLN A 446 3.26 -13.30 -10.89
CA GLN A 446 3.43 -14.52 -10.12
C GLN A 446 2.94 -14.40 -8.70
N TYR A 447 2.66 -13.19 -8.20
CA TYR A 447 2.26 -12.98 -6.82
C TYR A 447 1.08 -12.01 -6.71
N ALA A 448 0.26 -12.23 -5.69
CA ALA A 448 -0.74 -11.29 -5.21
C ALA A 448 -0.39 -10.83 -3.80
N ILE A 449 -0.78 -9.61 -3.45
CA ILE A 449 -0.59 -9.02 -2.12
C ILE A 449 -1.94 -8.75 -1.48
N PHE A 450 -2.00 -8.90 -0.17
CA PHE A 450 -3.13 -8.52 0.68
C PHE A 450 -2.61 -7.60 1.79
N TYR A 451 -3.41 -6.60 2.11
CA TYR A 451 -3.03 -5.52 3.03
C TYR A 451 -4.20 -5.06 3.90
N GLU A 452 -5.42 -5.05 3.33
CA GLU A 452 -6.59 -4.56 4.04
C GLU A 452 -6.90 -5.45 5.26
N THR A 453 -7.10 -4.81 6.39
CA THR A 453 -7.34 -5.47 7.69
C THR A 453 -8.53 -6.44 7.64
N GLU A 454 -9.57 -6.09 6.89
CA GLU A 454 -10.78 -6.91 6.68
C GLU A 454 -10.48 -8.28 6.06
N ASP A 455 -9.42 -8.37 5.24
CA ASP A 455 -8.97 -9.61 4.62
C ASP A 455 -7.99 -10.39 5.51
N LEU A 456 -7.12 -9.66 6.21
CA LEU A 456 -5.99 -10.22 6.96
C LEU A 456 -6.37 -10.75 8.34
N GLU A 457 -7.18 -10.01 9.11
CA GLU A 457 -7.55 -10.41 10.47
C GLU A 457 -8.28 -11.75 10.54
N PRO A 458 -9.24 -12.05 9.64
CA PRO A 458 -9.88 -13.35 9.65
C PRO A 458 -8.90 -14.51 9.40
N LEU A 459 -7.85 -14.28 8.59
CA LEU A 459 -6.80 -15.26 8.35
C LEU A 459 -5.94 -15.47 9.61
N ARG A 460 -5.53 -14.37 10.24
CA ARG A 460 -4.73 -14.40 11.48
C ARG A 460 -5.49 -15.09 12.62
N MET A 461 -6.78 -14.80 12.78
CA MET A 461 -7.63 -15.50 13.77
C MET A 461 -7.87 -16.97 13.40
N CYS A 462 -7.91 -17.31 12.11
CA CYS A 462 -7.96 -18.70 11.70
C CYS A 462 -6.68 -19.46 12.06
N GLU A 463 -5.49 -18.84 11.92
CA GLU A 463 -4.23 -19.43 12.37
C GLU A 463 -4.30 -19.74 13.87
N LEU A 464 -4.77 -18.79 14.68
CA LEU A 464 -4.99 -18.99 16.11
C LEU A 464 -5.89 -20.21 16.38
N CYS A 465 -7.05 -20.29 15.71
CA CYS A 465 -7.98 -21.40 15.89
C CYS A 465 -7.35 -22.76 15.53
N ILE A 466 -6.52 -22.79 14.49
CA ILE A 466 -5.76 -24.00 14.12
C ILE A 466 -4.76 -24.38 15.20
N LYS A 467 -3.96 -23.41 15.68
CA LYS A 467 -2.98 -23.68 16.74
C LYS A 467 -3.65 -24.23 18.00
N LEU A 468 -4.79 -23.67 18.41
CA LEU A 468 -5.57 -24.15 19.56
C LEU A 468 -6.13 -25.58 19.35
N ASN A 469 -6.49 -25.95 18.13
CA ASN A 469 -6.99 -27.30 17.82
C ASN A 469 -5.87 -28.35 17.70
N LEU A 470 -4.62 -27.93 17.48
CA LEU A 470 -3.48 -28.82 17.23
C LEU A 470 -2.51 -28.94 18.41
N ASN A 471 -2.43 -27.93 19.26
CA ASN A 471 -1.43 -27.86 20.32
C ASN A 471 -2.06 -28.02 21.72
N THR A 472 -1.53 -28.95 22.51
CA THR A 472 -1.84 -29.14 23.95
C THR A 472 -0.68 -28.78 24.87
N LYS A 473 0.46 -28.34 24.33
CA LYS A 473 1.65 -28.04 25.13
C LYS A 473 1.55 -26.64 25.71
N HIS A 474 1.34 -26.59 27.03
CA HIS A 474 1.37 -25.39 27.83
C HIS A 474 2.83 -25.09 28.23
N ARG A 475 3.55 -24.36 27.38
CA ARG A 475 4.78 -23.66 27.76
C ARG A 475 4.48 -22.18 27.90
N TYR A 476 5.25 -21.47 28.71
CA TYR A 476 5.19 -20.02 28.84
C TYR A 476 6.54 -19.43 28.48
N TYR A 477 6.53 -18.17 28.04
CA TYR A 477 7.74 -17.42 27.79
C TYR A 477 8.41 -17.09 29.14
N GLU A 478 9.68 -17.48 29.30
CA GLU A 478 10.46 -17.16 30.50
C GLU A 478 11.06 -15.76 30.46
N ASN A 479 11.38 -15.28 29.25
CA ASN A 479 11.90 -13.95 29.00
C ASN A 479 11.29 -13.42 27.70
N LEU A 480 10.16 -12.71 27.84
CA LEU A 480 9.47 -12.04 26.75
C LEU A 480 10.29 -10.91 26.17
N ASN A 481 11.16 -10.26 26.96
CA ASN A 481 11.95 -9.14 26.46
C ASN A 481 13.02 -9.58 25.48
N ASP A 482 13.81 -10.61 25.84
CA ASP A 482 14.84 -11.15 24.95
C ASP A 482 14.22 -11.67 23.66
N TRP A 483 13.07 -12.33 23.76
CA TRP A 483 12.30 -12.73 22.59
C TRP A 483 11.76 -11.52 21.82
N HIS A 484 11.12 -10.54 22.45
CA HIS A 484 10.46 -9.44 21.75
C HIS A 484 11.45 -8.48 21.07
N ASN A 485 12.56 -8.19 21.75
CA ASN A 485 13.56 -7.21 21.34
C ASN A 485 14.80 -7.85 20.69
N GLN A 486 14.74 -9.13 20.32
CA GLN A 486 15.84 -9.78 19.63
C GLN A 486 16.20 -9.03 18.34
N GLU A 487 17.48 -8.68 18.20
CA GLU A 487 18.01 -7.99 17.02
C GLU A 487 17.31 -6.65 16.71
N CYS A 488 16.81 -6.00 17.77
CA CYS A 488 16.51 -4.56 17.85
C CYS A 488 17.67 -3.84 18.58
#